data_AF-A0A7G6TVN5-F1
#
_entry.id   AF-A0A7G6TVN5-F1
#
_cell.length_a   1.000
_cell.length_b   1.000
_cell.length_c   1.000
_cell.angle_alpha   90.00
_cell.angle_beta   90.00
_cell.angle_gamma   90.00
#
_symmetry.space_group_name_H-M   'P 1'
#
loop_
_entity.id
_entity.type
_entity.pdbx_description
1 polymer ?
#
loop_
_entity_poly.entity_id
_entity_poly.type
_entity_poly.pdbx_seq_one_letter_code
_entity_poly.pdbx_strand_id
1 'polypeptide(L)'
;MTDDFPTYRTRADLEKLLADGAVEGTSLEFKDSRALSKEDRNVADLCANVSALANSNGGQIIFGINENKKTKGPVVVDDGVEDPTVTREWIGQILNSRIHPRMSRYTIDQIDMGNGKFGFCISVPQSQTGPHQAPDKKYYKRFELEVRPMEDYEIRDVLNRATHPDLWVDFAFKSGDRAELEFDIRQDVSSPVRIFGTIKNRSAQPSFHTFFRLGVSASLGFNTVKPPWTMHRTQETTKYGKIQWTTQRTSSPPDFPIFKEVDQPLDGHGVTLQFHSRTMAQAHRWPLLIEIHSPGFSSLEAWYIDQQSTSLRLLQPGHPLLR
;
A
#
# COMPACT_ATOMS: atom_id res chain seq x y z
N MET A 1 -1.13 4.09 -4.27
CA MET A 1 -0.25 5.29 -4.24
C MET A 1 0.57 5.19 -2.97
N THR A 2 1.88 5.38 -3.03
CA THR A 2 2.71 5.54 -1.83
C THR A 2 2.42 6.94 -1.28
N ASP A 3 1.88 7.01 -0.07
CA ASP A 3 1.69 8.27 0.66
C ASP A 3 3.09 8.82 1.02
N ASP A 4 3.71 9.53 0.08
CA ASP A 4 5.04 10.11 0.23
C ASP A 4 4.88 11.47 0.93
N PHE A 5 4.87 11.43 2.25
CA PHE A 5 4.79 12.63 3.07
C PHE A 5 6.13 13.38 3.03
N PRO A 6 6.12 14.73 2.99
CA PRO A 6 7.34 15.52 3.18
C PRO A 6 8.06 15.13 4.48
N THR A 7 9.37 14.92 4.40
CA THR A 7 10.19 14.59 5.58
C THR A 7 10.88 15.84 6.12
N TYR A 8 10.85 16.01 7.45
CA TYR A 8 11.51 17.10 8.17
C TYR A 8 12.53 16.51 9.14
N ARG A 9 13.76 17.03 9.17
CA ARG A 9 14.84 16.47 10.00
C ARG A 9 15.59 17.49 10.84
N THR A 10 15.53 18.76 10.46
CA THR A 10 16.31 19.83 11.09
C THR A 10 15.43 21.04 11.41
N ARG A 11 15.88 21.86 12.36
CA ARG A 11 15.29 23.18 12.65
C ARG A 11 15.11 24.04 11.40
N ALA A 12 16.07 24.00 10.48
CA ALA A 12 16.03 24.76 9.23
C ALA A 12 14.84 24.34 8.34
N ASP A 13 14.44 23.07 8.37
CA ASP A 13 13.26 22.60 7.64
C ASP A 13 11.97 23.22 8.19
N LEU A 14 11.87 23.36 9.52
CA LEU A 14 10.74 24.03 10.18
C LEU A 14 10.74 25.55 9.96
N GLU A 15 11.92 26.18 9.97
CA GLU A 15 12.07 27.60 9.65
C GLU A 15 11.69 27.90 8.20
N LYS A 16 11.93 26.95 7.28
CA LYS A 16 11.46 27.06 5.90
C LYS A 16 9.94 27.00 5.80
N LEU A 17 9.26 26.12 6.55
CA LEU A 17 7.80 26.09 6.61
C LEU A 17 7.22 27.43 7.11
N LEU A 18 7.90 28.06 8.07
CA LEU A 18 7.56 29.39 8.57
C LEU A 18 7.75 30.46 7.50
N ALA A 19 8.88 30.46 6.80
CA ALA A 19 9.19 31.43 5.74
C ALA A 19 8.26 31.30 4.52
N ASP A 20 7.91 30.07 4.15
CA ASP A 20 6.99 29.76 3.06
C ASP A 20 5.52 30.06 3.43
N GLY A 21 5.25 30.39 4.70
CA GLY A 21 3.91 30.69 5.19
C GLY A 21 2.95 29.50 5.08
N ALA A 22 3.47 28.28 5.29
CA ALA A 22 2.67 27.07 5.20
C ALA A 22 1.45 27.16 6.12
N VAL A 23 0.25 27.00 5.58
CA VAL A 23 -1.00 27.12 6.36
C VAL A 23 -1.45 25.74 6.81
N GLU A 24 -1.95 25.64 8.03
CA GLU A 24 -2.62 24.43 8.50
C GLU A 24 -3.78 24.06 7.58
N GLY A 25 -4.00 22.76 7.46
CA GLY A 25 -5.09 22.23 6.65
C GLY A 25 -5.62 20.94 7.23
N THR A 26 -6.47 20.28 6.45
CA THR A 26 -7.03 18.99 6.83
C THR A 26 -5.98 17.89 6.99
N SER A 27 -4.80 18.05 6.39
CA SER A 27 -3.70 17.07 6.37
C SER A 27 -2.39 17.57 7.01
N LEU A 28 -2.34 18.80 7.55
CA LEU A 28 -1.15 19.34 8.20
C LEU A 28 -1.54 20.15 9.43
N GLU A 29 -0.96 19.83 10.58
CA GLU A 29 -1.19 20.53 11.85
C GLU A 29 0.14 20.86 12.53
N PHE A 30 0.23 22.07 13.10
CA PHE A 30 1.36 22.50 13.91
C PHE A 30 0.98 22.47 15.40
N LYS A 31 1.87 21.92 16.22
CA LYS A 31 1.73 21.94 17.68
C LYS A 31 3.02 22.43 18.35
N ASP A 32 2.83 23.16 19.44
CA ASP A 32 3.89 23.51 20.37
C ASP A 32 4.47 22.23 20.99
N SER A 33 5.80 22.17 21.14
CA SER A 33 6.48 21.01 21.73
C SER A 33 5.98 20.64 23.13
N ARG A 34 5.46 21.60 23.90
CA ARG A 34 4.88 21.34 25.23
C ARG A 34 3.58 20.53 25.19
N ALA A 35 2.89 20.51 24.04
CA ALA A 35 1.73 19.64 23.84
C ALA A 35 2.11 18.16 23.77
N LEU A 36 3.40 17.85 23.61
CA LEU A 36 3.92 16.50 23.63
C LEU A 36 4.58 16.20 24.98
N SER A 37 3.77 15.85 25.97
CA SER A 37 4.22 15.51 27.32
C SER A 37 3.53 14.26 27.86
N LYS A 38 4.04 13.74 28.98
CA LYS A 38 3.51 12.55 29.67
C LYS A 38 2.24 12.82 30.47
N GLU A 39 1.71 14.04 30.45
CA GLU A 39 0.43 14.36 31.08
C GLU A 39 -0.73 13.64 30.39
N ASP A 40 -1.65 13.07 31.17
CA ASP A 40 -2.77 12.29 30.62
C ASP A 40 -3.62 13.06 29.61
N ARG A 41 -3.79 14.37 29.82
CA ARG A 41 -4.51 15.24 28.89
C ARG A 41 -3.80 15.34 27.53
N ASN A 42 -2.49 15.52 27.54
CA ASN A 42 -1.69 15.64 26.31
C ASN A 42 -1.57 14.31 25.59
N VAL A 43 -1.45 13.21 26.34
CA VAL A 43 -1.50 11.85 25.79
C VAL A 43 -2.86 11.58 25.12
N ALA A 44 -3.96 11.99 25.76
CA ALA A 44 -5.29 11.84 25.18
C ALA A 44 -5.46 12.69 23.90
N ASP A 45 -5.00 13.95 23.91
CA ASP A 45 -5.03 14.83 22.73
C ASP A 45 -4.20 14.26 21.58
N LEU A 46 -2.98 13.80 21.85
CA LEU A 46 -2.13 13.12 20.85
C LEU A 46 -2.87 11.94 20.21
N CYS A 47 -3.48 11.07 21.03
CA CYS A 47 -4.18 9.90 20.52
C CYS A 47 -5.43 10.28 19.71
N ALA A 48 -6.17 11.32 20.13
CA ALA A 48 -7.34 11.82 19.41
C ALA A 48 -6.94 12.40 18.05
N ASN A 49 -5.90 13.23 17.98
CA ASN A 49 -5.43 13.83 16.73
C ASN A 49 -4.89 12.78 15.74
N VAL A 50 -4.07 11.84 16.21
CA VAL A 50 -3.51 10.79 15.35
C VAL A 50 -4.59 9.85 14.83
N SER A 51 -5.53 9.42 15.68
CA SER A 51 -6.66 8.60 15.23
C SER A 51 -7.59 9.34 14.27
N ALA A 52 -7.81 10.65 14.48
CA ALA A 52 -8.59 11.50 13.58
C ALA A 52 -7.99 11.57 12.17
N LEU A 53 -6.67 11.73 12.07
CA LEU A 53 -5.96 11.70 10.79
C LEU A 53 -6.15 10.36 10.08
N ALA A 54 -5.92 9.25 10.79
CA ALA A 54 -6.06 7.90 10.24
C ALA A 54 -7.49 7.62 9.74
N ASN A 55 -8.52 8.08 10.47
CA ASN A 55 -9.93 7.90 10.09
C ASN A 55 -10.37 8.83 8.94
N SER A 56 -9.60 9.88 8.66
CA SER A 56 -9.91 10.88 7.63
C SER A 56 -9.08 10.62 6.38
N ASN A 57 -8.37 11.62 5.85
CA ASN A 57 -7.55 11.52 4.64
C ASN A 57 -6.05 11.31 4.93
N GLY A 58 -5.68 11.02 6.19
CA GLY A 58 -4.30 11.05 6.64
C GLY A 58 -3.74 12.47 6.73
N GLY A 59 -2.44 12.58 7.04
CA GLY A 59 -1.74 13.85 7.19
C GLY A 59 -0.53 13.77 8.13
N GLN A 60 -0.03 14.94 8.52
CA GLN A 60 1.12 15.11 9.41
C GLN A 60 0.79 16.02 10.59
N ILE A 61 1.35 15.70 11.76
CA ILE A 61 1.38 16.57 12.94
C ILE A 61 2.83 16.90 13.24
N ILE A 62 3.17 18.18 13.26
CA ILE A 62 4.52 18.66 13.52
C ILE A 62 4.56 19.34 14.89
N PHE A 63 5.30 18.73 15.82
CA PHE A 63 5.64 19.28 17.12
C PHE A 63 6.97 20.03 17.03
N GLY A 64 6.99 21.29 17.44
CA GLY A 64 8.15 22.17 17.31
C GLY A 64 7.84 23.54 16.72
N ILE A 65 6.57 23.79 16.38
CA ILE A 65 6.10 25.04 15.79
C ILE A 65 4.88 25.53 16.57
N ASN A 66 4.96 26.76 17.08
CA ASN A 66 3.81 27.40 17.69
C ASN A 66 2.86 27.94 16.61
N GLU A 67 1.58 27.57 16.70
CA GLU A 67 0.54 28.03 15.77
C GLU A 67 -0.06 29.38 16.19
N ASN A 68 -0.39 30.22 15.20
CA ASN A 68 -1.29 31.35 15.44
C ASN A 68 -2.73 30.85 15.41
N LYS A 69 -3.41 30.85 16.54
CA LYS A 69 -4.81 30.42 16.62
C LYS A 69 -5.77 31.17 15.67
N LYS A 70 -5.43 32.40 15.24
CA LYS A 70 -6.25 33.22 14.34
C LYS A 70 -5.91 33.02 12.86
N THR A 71 -4.62 32.98 12.51
CA THR A 71 -4.20 32.88 11.10
C THR A 71 -3.89 31.46 10.66
N LYS A 72 -3.87 30.51 11.60
CA LYS A 72 -3.66 29.08 11.33
C LYS A 72 -2.38 28.79 10.55
N GLY A 73 -1.39 29.63 10.79
CA GLY A 73 -0.04 29.50 10.25
C GLY A 73 1.00 29.42 11.38
N PRO A 74 2.21 28.95 11.05
CA PRO A 74 3.34 28.93 11.97
C PRO A 74 3.70 30.35 12.40
N VAL A 75 4.01 30.54 13.68
CA VAL A 75 4.46 31.82 14.24
C VAL A 75 5.94 31.78 14.56
N VAL A 76 6.36 30.73 15.25
CA VAL A 76 7.73 30.59 15.72
C VAL A 76 8.07 29.10 15.86
N VAL A 77 9.28 28.75 15.44
CA VAL A 77 9.88 27.45 15.73
C VAL A 77 10.37 27.49 17.18
N ASP A 78 9.84 26.60 18.02
CA ASP A 78 10.21 26.55 19.44
C ASP A 78 11.55 25.82 19.65
N ASP A 79 11.93 25.62 20.91
CA ASP A 79 13.20 24.99 21.25
C ASP A 79 13.17 23.46 21.25
N GLY A 80 12.04 22.82 20.94
CA GLY A 80 11.82 21.38 21.06
C GLY A 80 11.29 20.95 22.43
N VAL A 81 11.04 19.65 22.57
CA VAL A 81 10.51 19.06 23.80
C VAL A 81 11.53 19.16 24.94
N GLU A 82 11.08 19.63 26.11
CA GLU A 82 11.95 19.83 27.28
C GLU A 82 12.26 18.53 28.04
N ASP A 83 11.32 17.61 28.09
CA ASP A 83 11.48 16.32 28.78
C ASP A 83 12.25 15.34 27.88
N PRO A 84 13.51 14.98 28.21
CA PRO A 84 14.32 14.09 27.39
C PRO A 84 13.78 12.65 27.35
N THR A 85 12.84 12.32 28.22
CA THR A 85 12.21 11.00 28.28
C THR A 85 11.04 10.85 27.29
N VAL A 86 10.64 11.95 26.62
CA VAL A 86 9.73 11.94 25.47
C VAL A 86 10.56 11.65 24.22
N THR A 87 10.65 10.37 23.85
CA THR A 87 11.38 9.90 22.68
C THR A 87 10.43 9.40 21.58
N ARG A 88 10.94 9.16 20.36
CA ARG A 88 10.11 8.59 19.28
C ARG A 88 9.51 7.24 19.69
N GLU A 89 10.28 6.43 20.43
CA GLU A 89 9.87 5.11 20.91
C GLU A 89 8.72 5.24 21.92
N TRP A 90 8.81 6.22 22.83
CA TRP A 90 7.74 6.49 23.78
C TRP A 90 6.44 6.89 23.08
N ILE A 91 6.52 7.80 22.09
CA ILE A 91 5.36 8.20 21.28
C ILE A 91 4.74 6.97 20.59
N GLY A 92 5.57 6.14 19.93
CA GLY A 92 5.12 4.91 19.29
C GLY A 92 4.46 3.93 20.28
N GLN A 93 5.02 3.79 21.48
CA GLN A 93 4.43 2.95 22.54
C GLN A 93 3.06 3.46 22.96
N ILE A 94 2.90 4.77 23.16
CA ILE A 94 1.61 5.38 23.51
C ILE A 94 0.57 5.14 22.43
N LEU A 95 0.89 5.42 21.17
CA LEU A 95 -0.03 5.22 20.04
C LEU A 95 -0.44 3.75 19.92
N ASN A 96 0.50 2.80 20.06
CA ASN A 96 0.22 1.36 19.95
C ASN A 96 -0.57 0.77 21.13
N SER A 97 -0.43 1.37 22.32
CA SER A 97 -1.05 0.86 23.55
C SER A 97 -2.41 1.49 23.85
N ARG A 98 -2.68 2.70 23.36
CA ARG A 98 -3.90 3.43 23.71
C ARG A 98 -4.89 3.64 22.55
N ILE A 99 -4.49 3.42 21.29
CA ILE A 99 -5.39 3.51 20.12
C ILE A 99 -5.80 2.10 19.66
N HIS A 100 -7.11 1.89 19.46
CA HIS A 100 -7.67 0.58 19.11
C HIS A 100 -8.77 0.68 18.03
N PRO A 101 -8.84 -0.21 17.03
CA PRO A 101 -7.84 -1.21 16.67
C PRO A 101 -6.46 -0.58 16.42
N ARG A 102 -5.38 -1.37 16.54
CA ARG A 102 -4.03 -0.83 16.38
C ARG A 102 -3.85 -0.28 14.95
N MET A 103 -3.19 0.86 14.83
CA MET A 103 -2.82 1.41 13.53
C MET A 103 -1.67 0.60 12.93
N SER A 104 -1.79 0.26 11.65
CA SER A 104 -0.80 -0.58 10.96
C SER A 104 0.34 0.22 10.33
N ARG A 105 0.14 1.52 10.08
CA ARG A 105 1.10 2.39 9.38
C ARG A 105 1.09 3.80 9.97
N TYR A 106 2.24 4.25 10.45
CA TYR A 106 2.59 5.65 10.72
C TYR A 106 4.12 5.75 10.83
N THR A 107 4.67 6.95 10.66
CA THR A 107 6.09 7.24 10.86
C THR A 107 6.25 8.36 11.90
N ILE A 108 7.36 8.32 12.65
CA ILE A 108 7.70 9.35 13.65
C ILE A 108 9.14 9.76 13.36
N ASP A 109 9.30 10.94 12.78
CA ASP A 109 10.59 11.55 12.50
C ASP A 109 11.00 12.47 13.66
N GLN A 110 12.26 12.37 14.07
CA GLN A 110 12.87 13.30 15.03
C GLN A 110 13.51 14.46 14.27
N ILE A 111 13.25 15.67 14.75
CA ILE A 111 13.73 16.91 14.16
C ILE A 111 14.76 17.51 15.11
N ASP A 112 16.02 17.59 14.70
CA ASP A 112 17.09 18.16 15.50
C ASP A 112 16.94 19.69 15.58
N MET A 113 16.73 20.20 16.81
CA MET A 113 16.53 21.64 17.06
C MET A 113 17.85 22.40 17.26
N GLY A 114 19.02 21.72 17.20
CA GLY A 114 20.36 22.33 17.26
C GLY A 114 20.80 22.77 18.66
N ASN A 115 20.00 22.52 19.68
CA ASN A 115 20.23 22.89 21.08
C ASN A 115 20.22 21.67 22.03
N GLY A 116 20.31 20.46 21.48
CA GLY A 116 20.24 19.20 22.23
C GLY A 116 18.82 18.72 22.54
N LYS A 117 17.78 19.41 22.07
CA LYS A 117 16.37 19.01 22.13
C LYS A 117 15.84 18.63 20.75
N PHE A 118 14.66 18.01 20.73
CA PHE A 118 14.04 17.51 19.49
C PHE A 118 12.61 18.01 19.32
N GLY A 119 12.26 18.35 18.08
CA GLY A 119 10.88 18.35 17.59
C GLY A 119 10.51 16.98 17.02
N PHE A 120 9.23 16.77 16.68
CA PHE A 120 8.75 15.51 16.15
C PHE A 120 7.74 15.72 15.03
N CYS A 121 7.86 14.97 13.94
CA CYS A 121 6.83 14.90 12.90
C CYS A 121 6.20 13.51 12.89
N ILE A 122 4.89 13.43 13.08
CA ILE A 122 4.13 12.18 13.01
C ILE A 122 3.36 12.17 11.70
N SER A 123 3.73 11.29 10.79
CA SER A 123 3.04 11.14 9.49
C SER A 123 2.12 9.91 9.53
N VAL A 124 0.84 10.15 9.27
CA VAL A 124 -0.25 9.18 9.44
C VAL A 124 -0.99 9.05 8.11
N PRO A 125 -0.85 7.95 7.35
CA PRO A 125 -1.65 7.71 6.16
C PRO A 125 -3.13 7.47 6.50
N GLN A 126 -4.01 7.61 5.50
CA GLN A 126 -5.40 7.20 5.64
C GLN A 126 -5.46 5.68 5.93
N SER A 127 -6.19 5.31 6.97
CA SER A 127 -6.36 3.91 7.34
C SER A 127 -7.38 3.22 6.44
N GLN A 128 -7.01 2.02 5.98
CA GLN A 128 -7.88 1.09 5.26
C GLN A 128 -8.56 0.07 6.19
N THR A 129 -8.18 0.04 7.46
CA THR A 129 -8.69 -0.90 8.47
C THR A 129 -9.31 -0.19 9.67
N GLY A 130 -9.59 1.11 9.52
CA GLY A 130 -10.23 1.92 10.54
C GLY A 130 -11.71 1.57 10.72
N PRO A 131 -12.43 2.29 11.58
CA PRO A 131 -11.98 3.46 12.32
C PRO A 131 -11.16 3.08 13.56
N HIS A 132 -10.25 3.95 13.94
CA HIS A 132 -9.40 3.86 15.13
C HIS A 132 -9.98 4.71 16.26
N GLN A 133 -10.14 4.09 17.42
CA GLN A 133 -10.72 4.66 18.63
C GLN A 133 -9.61 5.21 19.53
N ALA A 134 -9.85 6.41 20.07
CA ALA A 134 -9.01 7.03 21.08
C ALA A 134 -9.27 6.42 22.48
N PRO A 135 -8.44 6.76 23.50
CA PRO A 135 -8.50 6.11 24.81
C PRO A 135 -9.82 6.38 25.56
N ASP A 136 -10.47 7.50 25.25
CA ASP A 136 -11.76 7.93 25.80
C ASP A 136 -12.97 7.21 25.17
N LYS A 137 -12.72 6.20 24.33
CA LYS A 137 -13.72 5.39 23.63
C LYS A 137 -14.50 6.12 22.54
N LYS A 138 -13.99 7.25 22.05
CA LYS A 138 -14.56 7.94 20.88
C LYS A 138 -13.74 7.67 19.62
N TYR A 139 -14.45 7.67 18.49
CA TYR A 139 -13.85 7.74 17.17
C TYR A 139 -13.81 9.20 16.76
N TYR A 140 -12.67 9.67 16.30
CA TYR A 140 -12.49 11.05 15.88
C TYR A 140 -12.26 11.13 14.37
N LYS A 141 -12.63 12.27 13.78
CA LYS A 141 -12.32 12.66 12.40
C LYS A 141 -11.75 14.08 12.37
N ARG A 142 -11.09 14.40 11.27
CA ARG A 142 -10.76 15.76 10.86
C ARG A 142 -11.97 16.37 10.19
N PHE A 143 -12.44 17.48 10.73
CA PHE A 143 -13.41 18.34 10.07
C PHE A 143 -12.77 19.72 9.94
N GLU A 144 -12.31 20.04 8.74
CA GLU A 144 -11.49 21.23 8.49
C GLU A 144 -10.22 21.22 9.37
N LEU A 145 -10.13 22.13 10.33
CA LEU A 145 -9.00 22.26 11.26
C LEU A 145 -9.30 21.70 12.66
N GLU A 146 -10.45 21.06 12.84
CA GLU A 146 -10.88 20.54 14.14
C GLU A 146 -10.89 19.01 14.18
N VAL A 147 -10.56 18.50 15.36
CA VAL A 147 -10.76 17.09 15.70
C VAL A 147 -12.11 16.95 16.40
N ARG A 148 -13.06 16.32 15.71
CA ARG A 148 -14.44 16.13 16.20
C ARG A 148 -14.75 14.65 16.37
N PRO A 149 -15.54 14.29 17.39
CA PRO A 149 -16.14 12.96 17.46
C PRO A 149 -16.93 12.66 16.18
N MET A 150 -16.82 11.43 15.69
CA MET A 150 -17.54 10.96 14.51
C MET A 150 -18.99 10.64 14.86
N GLU A 151 -19.88 10.94 13.92
CA GLU A 151 -21.27 10.50 13.97
C GLU A 151 -21.40 9.01 13.59
N ASP A 152 -22.49 8.34 13.98
CA ASP A 152 -22.72 6.91 13.68
C ASP A 152 -22.56 6.57 12.19
N TYR A 153 -23.10 7.40 11.29
CA TYR A 153 -23.00 7.16 9.84
C TYR A 153 -21.55 7.26 9.33
N GLU A 154 -20.72 8.08 9.97
CA GLU A 154 -19.31 8.26 9.59
C GLU A 154 -18.45 7.11 10.10
N ILE A 155 -18.75 6.62 11.31
CA ILE A 155 -18.13 5.41 11.85
C ILE A 155 -18.45 4.23 10.91
N ARG A 156 -19.70 4.10 10.46
CA ARG A 156 -20.10 3.07 9.49
C ARG A 156 -19.42 3.24 8.14
N ASP A 157 -19.28 4.45 7.64
CA ASP A 157 -18.55 4.72 6.39
C ASP A 157 -17.08 4.27 6.47
N VAL A 158 -16.39 4.63 7.56
CA VAL A 158 -14.99 4.22 7.76
C VAL A 158 -14.88 2.71 8.00
N LEU A 159 -15.82 2.11 8.74
CA LEU A 159 -15.89 0.64 8.89
C LEU A 159 -16.07 -0.04 7.53
N ASN A 160 -16.82 0.57 6.63
CA ASN A 160 -17.02 0.07 5.27
C ASN A 160 -15.77 0.22 4.38
N ARG A 161 -14.76 1.00 4.76
CA ARG A 161 -13.46 0.96 4.07
C ARG A 161 -12.76 -0.40 4.23
N ALA A 162 -13.07 -1.12 5.31
CA ALA A 162 -12.54 -2.44 5.62
C ALA A 162 -13.44 -3.61 5.16
N THR A 163 -14.58 -3.38 4.50
CA THR A 163 -15.55 -4.46 4.19
C THR A 163 -15.28 -5.22 2.91
N HIS A 164 -14.23 -4.85 2.18
CA HIS A 164 -13.87 -5.51 0.94
C HIS A 164 -12.45 -6.08 1.03
N PRO A 165 -12.21 -7.26 0.45
CA PRO A 165 -10.86 -7.81 0.38
C PRO A 165 -9.99 -6.90 -0.51
N ASP A 166 -8.69 -6.81 -0.24
CA ASP A 166 -7.74 -6.09 -1.10
C ASP A 166 -6.74 -7.12 -1.64
N LEU A 167 -7.12 -7.74 -2.75
CA LEU A 167 -6.44 -8.90 -3.30
C LEU A 167 -5.40 -8.50 -4.34
N TRP A 168 -4.26 -9.17 -4.33
CA TRP A 168 -3.24 -9.05 -5.36
C TRP A 168 -2.55 -10.39 -5.60
N VAL A 169 -1.85 -10.51 -6.72
CA VAL A 169 -1.11 -11.72 -7.09
C VAL A 169 0.36 -11.40 -7.28
N ASP A 170 1.19 -12.18 -6.59
CA ASP A 170 2.65 -12.14 -6.71
C ASP A 170 3.09 -13.21 -7.70
N PHE A 171 3.68 -12.81 -8.84
CA PHE A 171 4.13 -13.75 -9.86
C PHE A 171 5.62 -14.07 -9.72
N ALA A 172 5.95 -15.34 -9.86
CA ALA A 172 7.33 -15.83 -9.87
C ALA A 172 7.51 -16.99 -10.87
N PHE A 173 8.71 -17.13 -11.40
CA PHE A 173 9.19 -18.39 -11.96
C PHE A 173 9.62 -19.34 -10.84
N LYS A 174 9.99 -20.58 -11.20
CA LYS A 174 10.48 -21.59 -10.24
C LYS A 174 11.66 -21.10 -9.38
N SER A 175 12.49 -20.20 -9.91
CA SER A 175 13.70 -19.65 -9.30
C SER A 175 13.58 -18.17 -8.88
N GLY A 176 12.36 -17.65 -8.71
CA GLY A 176 12.12 -16.24 -8.33
C GLY A 176 11.70 -15.37 -9.53
N ASP A 177 12.26 -14.17 -9.67
CA ASP A 177 11.86 -13.23 -10.73
C ASP A 177 12.52 -13.50 -12.09
N ARG A 178 13.47 -14.46 -12.16
CA ARG A 178 14.24 -14.78 -13.37
C ARG A 178 14.10 -16.23 -13.81
N ALA A 179 14.16 -16.43 -15.12
CA ALA A 179 14.24 -17.74 -15.76
C ALA A 179 15.11 -17.66 -17.02
N GLU A 180 15.60 -18.80 -17.48
CA GLU A 180 16.31 -18.93 -18.76
C GLU A 180 15.50 -19.80 -19.72
N LEU A 181 15.52 -19.40 -20.99
CA LEU A 181 14.94 -20.17 -22.08
C LEU A 181 15.91 -21.25 -22.54
N GLU A 182 15.43 -22.48 -22.56
CA GLU A 182 16.13 -23.62 -23.14
C GLU A 182 15.43 -24.02 -24.44
N PHE A 183 16.21 -24.27 -25.49
CA PHE A 183 15.71 -24.70 -26.79
C PHE A 183 16.34 -26.05 -27.14
N ASP A 184 15.51 -26.98 -27.60
CA ASP A 184 15.99 -28.20 -28.25
C ASP A 184 16.46 -27.83 -29.67
N ILE A 185 17.61 -28.38 -30.09
CA ILE A 185 18.21 -28.16 -31.42
C ILE A 185 17.21 -28.45 -32.56
N ARG A 186 16.20 -29.30 -32.32
CA ARG A 186 15.20 -29.67 -33.32
C ARG A 186 13.88 -28.89 -33.22
N GLN A 187 13.75 -27.96 -32.28
CA GLN A 187 12.50 -27.24 -32.04
C GLN A 187 12.69 -25.73 -32.12
N ASP A 188 11.75 -25.07 -32.78
CA ASP A 188 11.70 -23.60 -32.85
C ASP A 188 11.05 -22.96 -31.62
N VAL A 189 10.62 -23.75 -30.64
CA VAL A 189 9.99 -23.30 -29.40
C VAL A 189 10.80 -23.76 -28.20
N SER A 190 10.79 -22.93 -27.15
CA SER A 190 11.48 -23.25 -25.91
C SER A 190 10.81 -24.41 -25.18
N SER A 191 11.56 -25.04 -24.28
CA SER A 191 10.98 -25.79 -23.17
C SER A 191 9.92 -24.93 -22.45
N PRO A 192 8.81 -25.52 -21.97
CA PRO A 192 7.76 -24.77 -21.28
C PRO A 192 8.27 -24.08 -20.01
N VAL A 193 8.13 -22.76 -19.96
CA VAL A 193 8.44 -21.94 -18.79
C VAL A 193 7.19 -21.83 -17.93
N ARG A 194 7.31 -22.16 -16.63
CA ARG A 194 6.19 -22.09 -15.68
C ARG A 194 6.19 -20.79 -14.91
N ILE A 195 5.04 -20.15 -14.83
CA ILE A 195 4.79 -18.99 -13.96
C ILE A 195 3.80 -19.41 -12.86
N PHE A 196 4.20 -19.16 -11.63
CA PHE A 196 3.40 -19.37 -10.43
C PHE A 196 2.88 -18.03 -9.95
N GLY A 197 1.61 -17.99 -9.54
CA GLY A 197 1.02 -16.85 -8.84
C GLY A 197 0.75 -17.22 -7.40
N THR A 198 1.03 -16.30 -6.48
CA THR A 198 0.62 -16.40 -5.07
C THR A 198 -0.41 -15.33 -4.78
N ILE A 199 -1.63 -15.75 -4.42
CA ILE A 199 -2.70 -14.86 -4.01
C ILE A 199 -2.40 -14.34 -2.61
N LYS A 200 -2.51 -13.02 -2.44
CA LYS A 200 -2.31 -12.33 -1.18
C LYS A 200 -3.43 -11.33 -0.94
N ASN A 201 -3.74 -11.08 0.33
CA ASN A 201 -4.77 -10.12 0.74
C ASN A 201 -4.14 -9.09 1.69
N ARG A 202 -4.26 -7.79 1.37
CA ARG A 202 -3.78 -6.70 2.23
C ARG A 202 -4.82 -6.34 3.30
N SER A 203 -6.09 -6.63 3.05
CA SER A 203 -7.23 -6.38 3.93
C SER A 203 -7.45 -7.53 4.90
N ALA A 204 -7.91 -7.25 6.11
CA ALA A 204 -8.30 -8.28 7.07
C ALA A 204 -9.62 -8.99 6.67
N GLN A 205 -10.38 -8.43 5.73
CA GLN A 205 -11.60 -9.04 5.21
C GLN A 205 -11.25 -10.20 4.28
N PRO A 206 -11.64 -11.45 4.61
CA PRO A 206 -11.41 -12.58 3.72
C PRO A 206 -12.30 -12.50 2.49
N SER A 207 -11.80 -12.99 1.35
CA SER A 207 -12.65 -13.27 0.20
C SER A 207 -13.11 -14.73 0.18
N PHE A 208 -14.42 -14.93 0.12
CA PHE A 208 -15.03 -16.25 -0.02
C PHE A 208 -15.31 -16.62 -1.48
N HIS A 209 -15.42 -15.63 -2.36
CA HIS A 209 -15.70 -15.83 -3.78
C HIS A 209 -14.83 -14.89 -4.60
N THR A 210 -13.87 -15.45 -5.34
CA THR A 210 -13.00 -14.66 -6.20
C THR A 210 -12.91 -15.26 -7.58
N PHE A 211 -12.90 -14.39 -8.58
CA PHE A 211 -12.67 -14.71 -9.97
C PHE A 211 -11.37 -14.07 -10.43
N PHE A 212 -10.52 -14.86 -11.06
CA PHE A 212 -9.23 -14.42 -11.58
C PHE A 212 -9.22 -14.58 -13.10
N ARG A 213 -8.74 -13.57 -13.83
CA ARG A 213 -8.41 -13.69 -15.25
C ARG A 213 -6.94 -13.37 -15.46
N LEU A 214 -6.20 -14.34 -15.96
CA LEU A 214 -4.80 -14.18 -16.33
C LEU A 214 -4.71 -13.99 -17.84
N GLY A 215 -4.06 -12.92 -18.26
CA GLY A 215 -3.90 -12.55 -19.66
C GLY A 215 -2.43 -12.54 -20.05
N VAL A 216 -2.10 -13.08 -21.21
CA VAL A 216 -0.77 -12.96 -21.82
C VAL A 216 -0.89 -12.49 -23.26
N SER A 217 0.17 -11.90 -23.81
CA SER A 217 0.20 -11.55 -25.23
C SER A 217 -0.14 -12.74 -26.12
N ALA A 218 -1.03 -12.55 -27.10
CA ALA A 218 -1.53 -13.62 -27.97
C ALA A 218 -0.45 -14.23 -28.88
N SER A 219 0.66 -13.52 -29.09
CA SER A 219 1.83 -14.02 -29.82
C SER A 219 2.72 -14.95 -28.99
N LEU A 220 2.60 -14.91 -27.66
CA LEU A 220 3.21 -15.86 -26.74
C LEU A 220 2.24 -17.01 -26.46
N GLY A 221 1.06 -16.64 -25.98
CA GLY A 221 -0.04 -17.54 -25.64
C GLY A 221 0.27 -18.51 -24.49
N PHE A 222 -0.76 -19.23 -24.04
CA PHE A 222 -0.59 -20.30 -23.05
C PHE A 222 -0.39 -21.64 -23.76
N ASN A 223 0.65 -22.38 -23.38
CA ASN A 223 0.97 -23.67 -23.98
C ASN A 223 0.00 -24.77 -23.50
N THR A 224 -0.17 -24.90 -22.19
CA THR A 224 -1.14 -25.83 -21.60
C THR A 224 -1.94 -25.13 -20.51
N VAL A 225 -3.26 -25.23 -20.63
CA VAL A 225 -4.22 -24.77 -19.62
C VAL A 225 -4.89 -26.01 -19.04
N LYS A 226 -4.59 -26.33 -17.80
CA LYS A 226 -5.18 -27.45 -17.05
C LYS A 226 -6.16 -26.91 -16.02
N PRO A 227 -7.18 -27.69 -15.60
CA PRO A 227 -7.98 -27.35 -14.44
C PRO A 227 -7.09 -26.96 -13.25
N PRO A 228 -7.42 -25.90 -12.49
CA PRO A 228 -8.71 -25.18 -12.47
C PRO A 228 -8.91 -24.12 -13.56
N TRP A 229 -7.91 -23.90 -14.42
CA TRP A 229 -7.97 -22.88 -15.46
C TRP A 229 -8.86 -23.30 -16.63
N THR A 230 -9.67 -22.34 -17.09
CA THR A 230 -10.46 -22.45 -18.33
C THR A 230 -9.92 -21.46 -19.35
N MET A 231 -9.58 -21.90 -20.56
CA MET A 231 -9.11 -21.03 -21.63
C MET A 231 -10.27 -20.20 -22.20
N HIS A 232 -10.03 -18.93 -22.48
CA HIS A 232 -10.96 -18.03 -23.17
C HIS A 232 -10.37 -17.52 -24.49
N ARG A 233 -11.23 -16.87 -25.29
CA ARG A 233 -10.84 -16.27 -26.56
C ARG A 233 -9.83 -15.12 -26.38
N THR A 234 -9.02 -14.93 -27.42
CA THR A 234 -8.19 -13.73 -27.57
C THR A 234 -9.06 -12.48 -27.67
N GLN A 235 -8.71 -11.47 -26.90
CA GLN A 235 -9.38 -10.17 -26.89
C GLN A 235 -8.39 -9.08 -27.28
N GLU A 236 -8.82 -8.17 -28.14
CA GLU A 236 -8.04 -6.97 -28.46
C GLU A 236 -8.26 -5.92 -27.38
N THR A 237 -7.17 -5.40 -26.84
CA THR A 237 -7.16 -4.38 -25.80
C THR A 237 -6.54 -3.10 -26.34
N THR A 238 -7.07 -1.95 -25.94
CA THR A 238 -6.59 -0.64 -26.41
C THR A 238 -5.14 -0.36 -25.99
N LYS A 239 -4.71 -0.89 -24.83
CA LYS A 239 -3.39 -0.62 -24.24
C LYS A 239 -2.37 -1.73 -24.45
N TYR A 240 -2.78 -3.00 -24.45
CA TYR A 240 -1.87 -4.15 -24.43
C TYR A 240 -1.95 -5.01 -25.71
N GLY A 241 -2.67 -4.53 -26.73
CA GLY A 241 -2.87 -5.25 -27.99
C GLY A 241 -3.70 -6.52 -27.80
N LYS A 242 -3.42 -7.56 -28.59
CA LYS A 242 -4.14 -8.84 -28.54
C LYS A 242 -3.66 -9.68 -27.36
N ILE A 243 -4.56 -9.95 -26.42
CA ILE A 243 -4.31 -10.73 -25.20
C ILE A 243 -5.12 -12.02 -25.23
N GLN A 244 -4.46 -13.14 -24.98
CA GLN A 244 -5.11 -14.42 -24.71
C GLN A 244 -5.40 -14.52 -23.22
N TRP A 245 -6.65 -14.82 -22.86
CA TRP A 245 -7.09 -14.88 -21.47
C TRP A 245 -7.37 -16.32 -21.03
N THR A 246 -7.05 -16.62 -19.79
CA THR A 246 -7.53 -17.79 -19.07
C THR A 246 -8.11 -17.37 -17.72
N THR A 247 -9.05 -18.14 -17.19
CA THR A 247 -9.78 -17.77 -15.98
C THR A 247 -9.86 -18.93 -15.01
N GLN A 248 -9.86 -18.61 -13.74
CA GLN A 248 -10.24 -19.53 -12.68
C GLN A 248 -11.12 -18.84 -11.66
N ARG A 249 -11.80 -19.64 -10.85
CA ARG A 249 -12.61 -19.16 -9.73
C ARG A 249 -12.26 -19.95 -8.48
N THR A 250 -12.29 -19.26 -7.34
CA THR A 250 -12.23 -19.88 -6.03
C THR A 250 -13.52 -19.55 -5.29
N SER A 251 -14.09 -20.56 -4.63
CA SER A 251 -15.32 -20.41 -3.86
C SER A 251 -15.24 -21.24 -2.58
N SER A 252 -15.38 -20.58 -1.45
CA SER A 252 -15.44 -21.20 -0.14
C SER A 252 -16.89 -21.27 0.35
N PRO A 253 -17.42 -22.47 0.67
CA PRO A 253 -16.84 -23.81 0.45
C PRO A 253 -16.91 -24.29 -1.03
N PRO A 254 -16.12 -25.32 -1.44
CA PRO A 254 -15.21 -26.13 -0.62
C PRO A 254 -13.79 -25.56 -0.49
N ASP A 255 -13.42 -24.53 -1.26
CA ASP A 255 -12.08 -23.96 -1.19
C ASP A 255 -11.86 -23.23 0.14
N PHE A 256 -10.60 -22.98 0.50
CA PHE A 256 -10.27 -22.13 1.64
C PHE A 256 -10.50 -20.65 1.26
N PRO A 257 -11.10 -19.82 2.13
CA PRO A 257 -11.18 -18.38 1.91
C PRO A 257 -9.79 -17.75 1.77
N ILE A 258 -9.71 -16.65 1.03
CA ILE A 258 -8.46 -15.90 0.86
C ILE A 258 -8.29 -14.95 2.05
N PHE A 259 -7.53 -15.39 3.05
CA PHE A 259 -7.19 -14.62 4.25
C PHE A 259 -5.97 -13.72 4.03
N LYS A 260 -5.77 -12.77 4.95
CA LYS A 260 -4.58 -11.92 4.98
C LYS A 260 -3.34 -12.66 5.46
N GLU A 261 -3.53 -13.59 6.38
CA GLU A 261 -2.48 -14.26 7.14
C GLU A 261 -1.89 -15.48 6.40
N VAL A 262 -2.51 -15.88 5.28
CA VAL A 262 -2.15 -17.11 4.56
C VAL A 262 -1.92 -16.79 3.09
N ASP A 263 -0.68 -16.99 2.65
CA ASP A 263 -0.33 -17.00 1.24
C ASP A 263 -0.94 -18.25 0.58
N GLN A 264 -1.78 -18.06 -0.44
CA GLN A 264 -2.45 -19.14 -1.14
C GLN A 264 -1.94 -19.22 -2.59
N PRO A 265 -1.53 -20.40 -3.09
CA PRO A 265 -1.18 -20.52 -4.50
C PRO A 265 -2.40 -20.22 -5.36
N LEU A 266 -2.20 -19.41 -6.41
CA LEU A 266 -3.21 -19.15 -7.44
C LEU A 266 -3.60 -20.47 -8.10
N ASP A 267 -2.60 -21.29 -8.45
CA ASP A 267 -2.75 -22.68 -8.85
C ASP A 267 -1.46 -23.43 -8.49
N GLY A 268 -1.57 -24.68 -8.05
CA GLY A 268 -0.44 -25.51 -7.64
C GLY A 268 0.46 -25.96 -8.80
N HIS A 269 -0.04 -25.90 -10.04
CA HIS A 269 0.73 -26.30 -11.22
C HIS A 269 1.36 -25.12 -11.96
N GLY A 270 0.81 -23.91 -11.78
CA GLY A 270 1.21 -22.71 -12.50
C GLY A 270 0.76 -22.75 -13.96
N VAL A 271 0.84 -21.61 -14.63
CA VAL A 271 0.59 -21.53 -16.08
C VAL A 271 1.88 -21.71 -16.86
N THR A 272 1.78 -22.27 -18.06
CA THR A 272 2.95 -22.57 -18.89
C THR A 272 2.95 -21.74 -20.17
N LEU A 273 4.10 -21.15 -20.47
CA LEU A 273 4.35 -20.34 -21.66
C LEU A 273 5.51 -20.96 -22.44
N GLN A 274 5.51 -20.76 -23.76
CA GLN A 274 6.62 -21.15 -24.63
C GLN A 274 6.99 -19.99 -25.52
N PHE A 275 8.28 -19.83 -25.77
CA PHE A 275 8.83 -18.72 -26.54
C PHE A 275 9.39 -19.27 -27.85
N HIS A 276 9.10 -18.59 -28.96
CA HIS A 276 9.65 -18.99 -30.25
C HIS A 276 11.08 -18.44 -30.39
N SER A 277 12.01 -19.23 -30.93
CA SER A 277 13.41 -18.87 -31.19
C SER A 277 13.59 -17.51 -31.86
N ARG A 278 12.67 -17.12 -32.76
CA ARG A 278 12.67 -15.80 -33.43
C ARG A 278 12.58 -14.61 -32.49
N THR A 279 12.03 -14.77 -31.28
CA THR A 279 11.93 -13.67 -30.31
C THR A 279 13.26 -13.37 -29.63
N MET A 280 14.28 -14.22 -29.78
CA MET A 280 15.61 -13.99 -29.20
C MET A 280 16.42 -12.90 -29.91
N ALA A 281 16.08 -12.57 -31.16
CA ALA A 281 16.83 -11.62 -31.98
C ALA A 281 16.72 -10.17 -31.46
N GLN A 282 15.67 -9.86 -30.70
CA GLN A 282 15.41 -8.52 -30.17
C GLN A 282 14.92 -8.62 -28.73
N ALA A 283 15.11 -7.55 -27.95
CA ALA A 283 14.50 -7.45 -26.64
C ALA A 283 12.98 -7.33 -26.81
N HIS A 284 12.23 -8.12 -26.04
CA HIS A 284 10.77 -8.10 -26.06
C HIS A 284 10.24 -7.88 -24.66
N ARG A 285 9.09 -7.20 -24.57
CA ARG A 285 8.37 -7.01 -23.33
C ARG A 285 6.93 -7.49 -23.50
N TRP A 286 6.62 -8.60 -22.85
CA TRP A 286 5.33 -9.25 -22.99
C TRP A 286 4.42 -8.89 -21.81
N PRO A 287 3.23 -8.33 -22.02
CA PRO A 287 2.29 -8.09 -20.93
C PRO A 287 1.81 -9.41 -20.32
N LEU A 288 1.82 -9.46 -18.98
CA LEU A 288 1.20 -10.48 -18.14
C LEU A 288 0.17 -9.76 -17.26
N LEU A 289 -1.11 -9.88 -17.60
CA LEU A 289 -2.20 -9.15 -16.97
C LEU A 289 -2.91 -10.05 -15.96
N ILE A 290 -3.29 -9.49 -14.82
CA ILE A 290 -4.15 -10.17 -13.85
C ILE A 290 -5.35 -9.28 -13.53
N GLU A 291 -6.54 -9.77 -13.81
CA GLU A 291 -7.80 -9.20 -13.36
C GLU A 291 -8.32 -10.02 -12.18
N ILE A 292 -8.71 -9.34 -11.11
CA ILE A 292 -9.26 -9.95 -9.90
C ILE A 292 -10.62 -9.34 -9.63
N HIS A 293 -11.62 -10.17 -9.41
CA HIS A 293 -12.97 -9.75 -9.05
C HIS A 293 -13.44 -10.52 -7.83
N SER A 294 -13.85 -9.79 -6.80
CA SER A 294 -14.46 -10.31 -5.58
C SER A 294 -15.62 -9.36 -5.20
N PRO A 295 -16.62 -9.80 -4.41
CA PRO A 295 -17.64 -8.87 -3.91
C PRO A 295 -17.01 -7.61 -3.28
N GLY A 296 -17.34 -6.44 -3.85
CA GLY A 296 -16.82 -5.14 -3.41
C GLY A 296 -15.37 -4.81 -3.79
N PHE A 297 -14.66 -5.67 -4.53
CA PHE A 297 -13.29 -5.45 -4.96
C PHE A 297 -13.07 -5.82 -6.42
N SER A 298 -12.40 -4.96 -7.17
CA SER A 298 -11.91 -5.27 -8.50
C SER A 298 -10.54 -4.65 -8.75
N SER A 299 -9.66 -5.37 -9.42
CA SER A 299 -8.37 -4.85 -9.85
C SER A 299 -7.97 -5.38 -11.23
N LEU A 300 -7.17 -4.60 -11.94
CA LEU A 300 -6.44 -5.00 -13.13
C LEU A 300 -4.99 -4.53 -12.96
N GLU A 301 -4.08 -5.48 -12.80
CA GLU A 301 -2.65 -5.20 -12.70
C GLU A 301 -1.90 -5.72 -13.94
N ALA A 302 -0.88 -4.98 -14.35
CA ALA A 302 -0.05 -5.32 -15.50
C ALA A 302 1.40 -5.57 -15.05
N TRP A 303 1.77 -6.85 -15.06
CA TRP A 303 3.15 -7.29 -15.02
C TRP A 303 3.71 -7.34 -16.44
N TYR A 304 5.03 -7.41 -16.55
CA TYR A 304 5.70 -7.65 -17.82
C TYR A 304 6.75 -8.74 -17.72
N ILE A 305 6.82 -9.59 -18.73
CA ILE A 305 7.93 -10.51 -18.94
C ILE A 305 8.92 -9.80 -19.87
N ASP A 306 10.02 -9.33 -19.31
CA ASP A 306 11.13 -8.73 -20.05
C ASP A 306 12.05 -9.85 -20.54
N GLN A 307 12.16 -10.00 -21.85
CA GLN A 307 13.00 -11.00 -22.52
C GLN A 307 14.20 -10.30 -23.15
N GLN A 308 15.40 -10.77 -22.81
CA GLN A 308 16.66 -10.39 -23.43
C GLN A 308 17.41 -11.65 -23.85
N SER A 309 17.42 -11.95 -25.16
CA SER A 309 17.93 -13.22 -25.69
C SER A 309 17.24 -14.42 -25.02
N THR A 310 17.98 -15.26 -24.28
CA THR A 310 17.45 -16.38 -23.48
C THR A 310 17.01 -15.98 -22.09
N SER A 311 17.41 -14.82 -21.57
CA SER A 311 17.08 -14.41 -20.20
C SER A 311 15.67 -13.84 -20.14
N LEU A 312 14.90 -14.29 -19.15
CA LEU A 312 13.60 -13.75 -18.79
C LEU A 312 13.66 -13.10 -17.42
N ARG A 313 12.92 -11.99 -17.27
CA ARG A 313 12.69 -11.34 -15.99
C ARG A 313 11.25 -10.89 -15.85
N LEU A 314 10.64 -11.15 -14.69
CA LEU A 314 9.34 -10.61 -14.33
C LEU A 314 9.50 -9.20 -13.76
N LEU A 315 8.74 -8.25 -14.32
CA LEU A 315 8.66 -6.88 -13.88
C LEU A 315 7.28 -6.65 -13.27
N GLN A 316 7.25 -6.42 -11.96
CA GLN A 316 6.04 -6.10 -11.22
C GLN A 316 5.47 -4.72 -11.60
N PRO A 317 4.18 -4.45 -11.33
CA PRO A 317 3.57 -3.14 -11.52
C PRO A 317 4.39 -2.03 -10.82
N GLY A 318 4.73 -0.98 -11.56
CA GLY A 318 5.52 0.16 -11.04
C GLY A 318 7.03 -0.07 -10.95
N HIS A 319 7.56 -1.19 -11.46
CA HIS A 319 9.01 -1.45 -11.51
C HIS A 319 9.77 -0.33 -12.25
N PRO A 320 10.97 0.10 -11.78
CA PRO A 320 11.70 1.23 -12.39
C PRO A 320 11.97 1.11 -13.90
N LEU A 321 12.22 -0.11 -14.39
CA LEU A 321 12.42 -0.39 -15.83
C LEU A 321 11.16 -0.22 -16.71
N LEU A 322 10.01 0.05 -16.10
CA LEU A 322 8.75 0.34 -16.79
C LEU A 322 8.46 1.84 -16.92
N ARG A 323 9.32 2.70 -16.34
CA ARG A 323 9.20 4.16 -16.41
C ARG A 323 9.89 4.75 -17.63
#